data_AF-A0A8T2GP12-F1
#
_entry.id   AF-A0A8T2GP12-F1
#
_cell.length_a   1.000
_cell.length_b   1.000
_cell.length_c   1.000
_cell.angle_alpha   90.00
_cell.angle_beta   90.00
_cell.angle_gamma   90.00
#
_symmetry.space_group_name_H-M   'P 1'
#
loop_
_entity.id
_entity.type
_entity.pdbx_description
1 polymer ?
#
loop_
_entity_poly.entity_id
_entity_poly.type
_entity_poly.pdbx_seq_one_letter_code
_entity_poly.pdbx_strand_id
1 'polypeptide(L)' 'MSKPTVIVIFMAILVLGMATKETQGVNCVNYFEITFPEVCEANWCAAECLKAYKNGKGTCWQKFCQCVYDC' A
#
# COMPACT_ATOMS: atom_id res chain seq x y z
N MET A 1 -10.95 40.50 13.85
CA MET A 1 -9.54 40.08 14.00
C MET A 1 -9.47 38.57 13.85
N SER A 2 -9.26 38.10 12.63
CA SER A 2 -9.14 36.66 12.34
C SER A 2 -7.81 36.16 12.87
N LYS A 3 -7.88 35.39 13.96
CA LYS A 3 -6.73 34.84 14.68
C LYS A 3 -5.83 34.06 13.72
N PRO A 4 -4.61 34.54 13.40
CA PRO A 4 -3.66 33.81 12.55
C PRO A 4 -3.31 32.42 13.10
N THR A 5 -3.61 32.20 14.38
CA THR A 5 -3.49 30.93 15.09
C THR A 5 -4.32 29.78 14.47
N VAL A 6 -5.49 30.07 13.90
CA VAL A 6 -6.36 29.01 13.35
C VAL A 6 -5.80 28.43 12.04
N ILE A 7 -5.15 29.28 11.24
CA ILE A 7 -4.55 28.88 9.96
C ILE A 7 -3.34 27.95 10.21
N VAL A 8 -2.53 28.25 11.22
CA VAL A 8 -1.35 27.44 11.60
C VAL A 8 -1.78 26.05 12.08
N ILE A 9 -2.85 25.97 12.88
CA ILE A 9 -3.36 24.69 13.38
C ILE A 9 -3.88 23.82 12.23
N PHE A 10 -4.63 24.39 11.28
CA PHE A 10 -5.14 23.64 10.12
C PHE A 10 -4.01 23.13 9.20
N MET A 11 -2.97 23.94 8.97
CA MET A 11 -1.80 23.51 8.19
C MET A 11 -1.03 22.37 8.87
N ALA A 12 -0.87 22.42 10.19
CA ALA A 12 -0.21 21.34 10.94
C ALA A 12 -0.98 20.00 10.85
N ILE A 13 -2.32 20.06 10.91
CA ILE A 13 -3.18 18.87 10.80
C ILE A 13 -3.15 18.30 9.37
N LEU A 14 -3.12 19.14 8.34
CA LEU A 14 -3.01 18.71 6.93
C LEU A 14 -1.69 18.00 6.61
N VAL A 15 -0.57 18.46 7.18
CA VAL A 15 0.75 17.81 7.02
C VAL A 15 0.78 16.44 7.72
N LEU A 16 0.11 16.30 8.88
CA LEU A 16 -0.05 15.00 9.54
C LEU A 16 -0.99 14.06 8.76
N GLY A 17 -2.08 14.58 8.17
CA GLY A 17 -3.06 13.79 7.43
C GLY A 17 -2.58 13.25 6.07
N MET A 18 -1.57 13.87 5.46
CA MET A 18 -0.93 13.34 4.25
C MET A 18 0.11 12.24 4.55
N ALA A 19 0.51 12.08 5.81
CA ALA A 19 1.45 11.02 6.24
C ALA A 19 0.73 9.76 6.79
N THR A 20 -0.59 9.78 6.98
CA THR A 20 -1.34 8.66 7.58
C THR A 20 -1.95 7.69 6.57
N LYS A 21 -1.21 7.37 5.50
CA LYS A 21 -1.54 6.18 4.68
C LYS A 21 -0.45 5.12 4.66
N GLU A 22 0.52 5.16 5.57
CA GLU A 22 1.53 4.10 5.72
C GLU A 22 1.97 3.97 7.19
N THR A 23 1.08 3.51 8.07
CA THR A 23 1.50 3.10 9.44
C THR A 23 0.71 1.89 9.93
N GLN A 24 1.11 0.70 9.46
CA GLN A 24 0.95 -0.56 10.18
C GLN A 24 2.16 -1.43 9.83
N GLY A 25 3.29 -1.26 10.55
CA GLY A 25 4.60 -1.77 10.10
C GLY A 25 5.07 -1.05 8.85
N VAL A 26 6.37 -1.04 8.54
CA VAL A 26 6.82 -0.53 7.23
C VAL A 26 6.44 -1.61 6.21
N ASN A 27 5.17 -1.67 5.84
CA ASN A 27 4.69 -2.64 4.87
C ASN A 27 4.86 -2.04 3.48
N CYS A 28 5.82 -2.56 2.74
CA CYS A 28 6.06 -2.24 1.35
C CYS A 28 4.98 -2.88 0.48
N VAL A 29 4.61 -2.19 -0.60
CA VAL A 29 3.65 -2.70 -1.59
C VAL A 29 4.31 -2.75 -2.96
N ASN A 30 4.21 -3.89 -3.63
CA ASN A 30 4.60 -4.02 -5.03
C ASN A 30 3.48 -4.64 -5.87
N TYR A 31 3.45 -4.31 -7.15
CA TYR A 31 2.43 -4.77 -8.10
C TYR A 31 3.08 -5.51 -9.27
N PHE A 32 2.56 -6.69 -9.56
CA PHE A 32 2.90 -7.46 -10.74
C PHE A 32 1.72 -7.47 -11.72
N GLU A 33 1.95 -7.00 -12.94
CA GLU A 33 0.96 -7.16 -14.01
C GLU A 33 1.02 -8.59 -14.54
N ILE A 34 -0.12 -9.28 -14.57
CA ILE A 34 -0.20 -10.64 -15.09
C ILE A 34 -0.59 -10.58 -16.55
N THR A 35 0.36 -10.93 -17.42
CA THR A 35 0.12 -11.05 -18.86
C THR A 35 -0.49 -12.42 -19.22
N PHE A 36 -0.21 -13.46 -18.42
CA PHE A 36 -0.77 -14.80 -18.58
C PHE A 36 -0.68 -15.58 -17.26
N PRO A 37 -1.74 -16.27 -16.79
CA PRO A 37 -3.11 -16.30 -17.33
C PRO A 37 -3.80 -14.92 -17.24
N GLU A 38 -4.81 -14.67 -18.09
CA GLU A 38 -5.57 -13.38 -18.07
C GLU A 38 -6.33 -13.10 -16.77
N VAL A 39 -6.37 -14.09 -15.88
CA VAL A 39 -7.03 -14.03 -14.57
C VAL A 39 -5.98 -14.12 -13.49
N CYS A 40 -5.96 -13.14 -12.59
CA CYS A 40 -5.14 -13.23 -11.39
C CYS A 40 -5.70 -14.31 -10.46
N GLU A 41 -4.95 -15.40 -10.30
CA GLU A 41 -5.28 -16.47 -9.37
C GLU A 41 -4.68 -16.15 -7.99
N ALA A 42 -5.53 -16.06 -6.97
CA ALA A 42 -5.12 -15.62 -5.62
C ALA A 42 -4.02 -16.50 -5.01
N ASN A 43 -4.11 -17.82 -5.20
CA ASN A 43 -3.11 -18.76 -4.69
C ASN A 43 -1.75 -18.58 -5.38
N TRP A 44 -1.77 -18.40 -6.70
CA TRP A 44 -0.57 -18.12 -7.47
C TRP A 44 0.05 -16.78 -7.03
N CYS A 45 -0.75 -15.73 -6.95
CA CYS A 45 -0.31 -14.41 -6.51
C CYS A 45 0.31 -14.44 -5.10
N ALA A 46 -0.35 -15.10 -4.14
CA ALA A 46 0.19 -15.27 -2.80
C ALA A 46 1.50 -16.07 -2.78
N ALA A 47 1.60 -17.14 -3.58
CA ALA A 47 2.82 -17.93 -3.68
C ALA A 47 3.98 -17.12 -4.30
N GLU A 48 3.73 -16.33 -5.34
CA GLU A 48 4.75 -15.47 -5.95
C GLU A 48 5.20 -14.35 -5.00
N CYS A 49 4.27 -13.72 -4.27
CA CYS A 49 4.62 -12.74 -3.25
C CYS A 49 5.47 -13.35 -2.11
N LEU A 50 5.16 -14.56 -1.67
CA LEU A 50 5.94 -15.28 -0.65
C LEU A 50 7.34 -15.67 -1.13
N LYS A 51 7.49 -15.97 -2.43
CA LYS A 51 8.80 -16.26 -3.05
C LYS A 51 9.65 -15.00 -3.18
N ALA A 52 9.04 -13.89 -3.59
CA ALA A 52 9.74 -12.62 -3.83
C ALA A 52 10.08 -11.88 -2.53
N TYR A 53 9.20 -11.97 -1.52
CA TYR A 53 9.32 -11.20 -0.28
C TYR A 53 9.08 -12.07 0.95
N LYS A 54 9.96 -11.91 1.96
CA LYS A 54 9.79 -12.59 3.25
C LYS A 54 8.50 -12.10 3.91
N ASN A 55 7.64 -13.03 4.32
CA ASN A 55 6.28 -12.76 4.83
C ASN A 55 5.36 -12.01 3.84
N GLY A 56 5.68 -12.03 2.54
CA GLY A 56 4.85 -11.39 1.52
C GLY A 56 3.46 -11.99 1.44
N LYS A 57 2.44 -11.14 1.41
CA LYS A 57 1.04 -11.51 1.22
C LYS A 57 0.57 -11.01 -0.14
N GLY A 58 0.08 -11.92 -0.96
CA GLY A 58 -0.46 -11.60 -2.28
C GLY A 58 -1.97 -11.47 -2.29
N THR A 59 -2.46 -10.46 -3.00
CA THR A 59 -3.89 -10.24 -3.24
C THR A 59 -4.10 -9.88 -4.70
N CYS A 60 -5.11 -10.48 -5.32
CA CYS A 60 -5.44 -10.19 -6.70
C CYS A 60 -6.35 -8.96 -6.82
N TRP A 61 -6.00 -8.07 -7.74
CA TRP A 61 -6.77 -6.89 -8.10
C TRP A 61 -6.89 -6.80 -9.62
N GLN A 62 -8.03 -7.25 -10.16
CA GLN A 62 -8.24 -7.40 -11.62
C GLN A 62 -7.15 -8.26 -12.28
N LYS A 63 -6.33 -7.66 -13.17
CA LYS A 63 -5.18 -8.30 -13.85
C LYS A 63 -3.84 -8.09 -13.12
N PHE A 64 -3.87 -7.52 -11.92
CA PHE A 64 -2.67 -7.24 -11.12
C PHE A 64 -2.63 -8.13 -9.88
N CYS A 65 -1.43 -8.61 -9.55
CA CYS A 65 -1.13 -9.20 -8.25
C CYS A 65 -0.47 -8.14 -7.37
N GLN A 66 -1.11 -7.78 -6.26
CA GLN A 66 -0.58 -6.87 -5.25
C GLN A 66 0.09 -7.67 -4.13
N CYS A 67 1.38 -7.42 -3.92
CA CYS A 67 2.13 -7.97 -2.79
C CYS A 67 2.29 -6.93 -1.70
N VAL A 68 1.98 -7.31 -0.47
CA VAL A 68 2.25 -6.54 0.74
C VAL A 68 3.27 -7.31 1.57
N TYR A 69 4.37 -6.69 1.95
CA TYR A 69 5.46 -7.36 2.66
C TYR A 69 6.16 -6.42 3.63
N ASP A 70 6.83 -6.98 4.64
CA ASP A 70 7.68 -6.20 5.54
C ASP A 70 8.88 -5.64 4.73
N CYS A 71 9.02 -4.33 4.68
CA CYS A 71 10.33 -3.72 4.42
C CYS A 71 11.24 -4.02 5.63
#